data_AF-A0A7V2VM44-F1
#
_entry.id   AF-A0A7V2VM44-F1
#
_cell.length_a   1.000
_cell.length_b   1.000
_cell.length_c   1.000
_cell.angle_alpha   90.00
_cell.angle_beta   90.00
_cell.angle_gamma   90.00
#
_symmetry.space_group_name_H-M   'P 1'
#
loop_
_entity.id
_entity.type
_entity.pdbx_description
1 polymer ?
#
loop_
_entity_poly.entity_id
_entity_poly.type
_entity_poly.pdbx_seq_one_letter_code
_entity_poly.pdbx_strand_id
1 'polypeptide(L)'
;MGTSQVSLTVNDAAIELDDFVQRFIDHVVGSILATLKGTGEINSVDINIVEDKITIDLNNKVVPTNPFVSDITRNVITAMVSSLKGVREPNRINISIRR
;
A
#
# COMPACT_ATOMS: atom_id res chain seq x y z
N MET A 1 -15.05 8.37 12.38
CA MET A 1 -14.00 7.92 11.45
C MET A 1 -13.30 6.76 12.14
N GLY A 2 -13.45 5.53 11.64
CA GLY A 2 -12.83 4.36 12.26
C GLY A 2 -11.31 4.43 12.16
N THR A 3 -10.60 3.95 13.18
CA THR A 3 -9.13 3.87 13.18
C THR A 3 -8.71 2.70 12.28
N SER A 4 -8.31 2.98 11.05
CA SER A 4 -7.72 1.96 10.17
C SER A 4 -6.43 1.43 10.79
N GLN A 5 -6.28 0.11 10.91
CA GLN A 5 -5.04 -0.53 11.31
C GLN A 5 -4.15 -0.75 10.08
N VAL A 6 -2.94 -0.22 10.09
CA VAL A 6 -1.96 -0.40 9.01
C VAL A 6 -0.82 -1.28 9.51
N SER A 7 -0.39 -2.22 8.68
CA SER A 7 0.82 -3.00 8.87
C SER A 7 1.70 -2.87 7.62
N LEU A 8 2.99 -2.66 7.83
CA LEU A 8 3.98 -2.53 6.77
C LEU A 8 5.13 -3.48 7.04
N THR A 9 5.49 -4.26 6.03
CA THR A 9 6.76 -5.00 6.00
C THR A 9 7.57 -4.57 4.79
N VAL A 10 8.88 -4.47 5.00
CA VAL A 10 9.86 -4.18 3.94
C VAL A 10 10.95 -5.23 4.03
N ASN A 11 11.22 -5.92 2.92
CA ASN A 11 12.18 -7.03 2.86
C ASN A 11 11.96 -8.05 4.00
N ASP A 12 10.69 -8.43 4.21
CA ASP A 12 10.25 -9.37 5.24
C ASP A 12 10.45 -8.89 6.71
N ALA A 13 10.95 -7.66 6.93
CA ALA A 13 11.05 -7.03 8.24
C ALA A 13 9.85 -6.11 8.51
N ALA A 14 9.25 -6.22 9.69
CA ALA A 14 8.20 -5.30 10.12
C ALA A 14 8.75 -3.89 10.34
N ILE A 15 8.03 -2.89 9.85
CA ILE A 15 8.35 -1.48 10.08
C ILE A 15 7.41 -0.96 11.16
N GLU A 16 7.97 -0.42 12.23
CA GLU A 16 7.19 0.27 13.27
C GLU A 16 6.61 1.57 12.69
N LEU A 17 5.30 1.72 12.83
CA LEU A 17 4.57 2.88 12.36
C LEU A 17 4.08 3.70 13.56
N ASP A 18 4.33 4.99 13.53
CA ASP A 18 3.65 5.93 14.43
C ASP A 18 2.28 6.34 13.85
N ASP A 19 1.51 7.08 14.65
CA ASP A 19 0.18 7.55 14.26
C ASP A 19 0.17 8.41 12.98
N PHE A 20 1.25 9.17 12.73
CA PHE A 20 1.33 9.99 11.51
C PHE A 20 1.55 9.09 10.30
N VAL A 21 2.54 8.20 10.35
CA VAL A 21 2.88 7.30 9.24
C VAL A 21 1.72 6.37 8.91
N GLN A 22 1.07 5.80 9.93
CA GLN A 22 -0.09 4.95 9.76
C GLN A 22 -1.24 5.67 9.04
N ARG A 23 -1.60 6.89 9.47
CA ARG A 23 -2.65 7.68 8.82
C ARG A 23 -2.24 8.11 7.41
N PHE A 24 -0.98 8.50 7.22
CA PHE A 24 -0.47 8.90 5.92
C PHE A 24 -0.57 7.75 4.90
N ILE A 25 -0.13 6.54 5.27
CA ILE A 25 -0.24 5.36 4.41
C ILE A 25 -1.70 5.05 4.09
N ASP A 26 -2.60 5.04 5.10
CA ASP A 26 -4.03 4.78 4.88
C ASP A 26 -4.66 5.80 3.91
N HIS A 27 -4.34 7.09 4.06
CA HIS A 27 -4.85 8.13 3.17
C HIS A 27 -4.30 8.03 1.75
N VAL A 28 -3.00 7.79 1.58
CA VAL A 28 -2.38 7.65 0.25
C VAL A 28 -2.94 6.43 -0.46
N VAL A 29 -2.92 5.26 0.19
CA VAL A 29 -3.45 4.01 -0.40
C VAL A 29 -4.95 4.14 -0.69
N GLY A 30 -5.72 4.69 0.26
CA GLY A 30 -7.14 4.94 0.07
C GLY A 30 -7.44 5.87 -1.10
N SER A 31 -6.64 6.91 -1.30
CA SER A 31 -6.77 7.85 -2.41
C SER A 31 -6.44 7.20 -3.75
N ILE A 32 -5.37 6.41 -3.81
CA ILE A 32 -5.01 5.63 -5.02
C ILE A 32 -6.19 4.74 -5.41
N LEU A 33 -6.71 3.95 -4.46
CA LEU A 33 -7.82 3.04 -4.72
C LEU A 33 -9.06 3.80 -5.16
N ALA A 34 -9.43 4.92 -4.52
CA ALA A 34 -10.59 5.71 -4.90
C ALA A 34 -10.53 6.26 -6.34
N THR A 35 -9.34 6.39 -6.93
CA THR A 35 -9.19 6.80 -8.34
C THR A 35 -9.35 5.65 -9.35
N LEU A 36 -9.34 4.40 -8.89
CA LEU A 36 -9.49 3.23 -9.75
C LEU A 36 -10.98 2.98 -10.03
N LYS A 37 -11.29 2.61 -11.27
CA LYS A 37 -12.66 2.25 -11.64
C LYS A 37 -13.02 0.90 -11.02
N GLY A 38 -14.19 0.81 -10.40
CA GLY A 38 -14.72 -0.45 -9.87
C GLY A 38 -14.23 -0.82 -8.47
N THR A 39 -13.49 0.06 -7.80
CA THR A 39 -13.20 -0.07 -6.38
C THR A 39 -14.33 0.55 -5.56
N GLY A 40 -14.98 -0.27 -4.72
CA GLY A 40 -16.03 0.19 -3.81
C GLY A 40 -15.46 0.71 -2.49
N GLU A 41 -16.25 0.59 -1.42
CA GLU A 41 -15.77 0.86 -0.06
C GLU A 41 -14.57 -0.04 0.29
N ILE A 42 -13.64 0.52 1.05
CA ILE A 42 -12.40 -0.16 1.45
C ILE A 42 -12.58 -0.70 2.86
N ASN A 43 -12.74 -2.02 3.00
CA ASN A 43 -12.77 -2.73 4.28
C ASN A 43 -11.41 -3.36 4.60
N SER A 44 -10.80 -3.98 3.58
CA SER A 44 -9.46 -4.54 3.66
C SER A 44 -8.68 -4.30 2.38
N VAL A 45 -7.39 -3.98 2.52
CA VAL A 45 -6.46 -3.85 1.40
C VAL A 45 -5.19 -4.62 1.71
N ASP A 46 -4.71 -5.40 0.75
CA ASP A 46 -3.37 -5.94 0.76
C ASP A 46 -2.66 -5.52 -0.52
N ILE A 47 -1.55 -4.78 -0.37
CA ILE A 47 -0.68 -4.42 -1.49
C ILE A 47 0.63 -5.15 -1.30
N ASN A 48 1.02 -5.91 -2.33
CA ASN A 48 2.31 -6.58 -2.38
C ASN A 48 3.10 -6.05 -3.58
N ILE A 49 4.31 -5.58 -3.33
CA ILE A 49 5.29 -5.19 -4.36
C ILE A 49 6.48 -6.10 -4.22
N VAL A 50 6.82 -6.80 -5.30
CA VAL A 50 8.02 -7.63 -5.41
C VAL A 50 8.72 -7.24 -6.70
N GLU A 51 9.93 -6.70 -6.58
CA GLU A 51 10.68 -6.14 -7.71
C GLU A 51 9.81 -5.14 -8.49
N ASP A 52 9.52 -5.45 -9.75
CA ASP A 52 8.78 -4.57 -10.64
C ASP A 52 7.27 -4.79 -10.63
N LYS A 53 6.76 -5.76 -9.88
CA LYS A 53 5.35 -6.16 -9.92
C LYS A 53 4.61 -5.71 -8.68
N ILE A 54 3.43 -5.14 -8.89
CA ILE A 54 2.47 -4.80 -7.85
C ILE A 54 1.24 -5.69 -7.98
N THR A 55 0.74 -6.18 -6.85
CA THR A 55 -0.57 -6.83 -6.72
C THR A 55 -1.37 -6.08 -5.67
N ILE A 56 -2.62 -5.77 -5.99
CA ILE A 56 -3.54 -5.08 -5.10
C ILE A 56 -4.73 -6.00 -4.90
N ASP A 57 -4.95 -6.45 -3.67
CA ASP A 57 -6.17 -7.11 -3.24
C ASP A 57 -7.02 -6.11 -2.44
N LEU A 58 -8.23 -5.86 -2.92
CA LEU A 58 -9.23 -5.06 -2.24
C LEU A 58 -10.41 -5.95 -1.87
N ASN A 59 -10.68 -6.08 -0.58
CA ASN A 59 -11.79 -6.88 -0.05
C ASN A 59 -11.77 -8.36 -0.53
N ASN A 60 -10.59 -9.00 -0.54
CA ASN A 60 -10.35 -10.37 -1.02
C ASN A 60 -10.59 -10.54 -2.54
N LYS A 61 -10.36 -9.47 -3.31
CA LYS A 61 -10.47 -9.46 -4.76
C LYS A 61 -9.30 -8.70 -5.37
N VAL A 62 -8.62 -9.36 -6.30
CA VAL A 62 -7.55 -8.73 -7.09
C VAL A 62 -8.14 -7.60 -7.92
N VAL A 63 -7.57 -6.40 -7.76
CA VAL A 63 -7.92 -5.22 -8.57
C VAL A 63 -7.10 -5.29 -9.86
N PRO A 64 -7.74 -5.40 -11.04
CA PRO A 64 -7.02 -5.41 -12.30
C PRO A 64 -6.45 -4.01 -12.60
N THR A 65 -5.15 -3.95 -12.85
CA THR A 65 -4.44 -2.73 -13.27
C THR A 65 -3.83 -2.92 -14.64
N ASN A 66 -3.78 -1.86 -15.43
CA ASN A 66 -2.96 -1.84 -16.65
C ASN A 66 -1.50 -1.48 -16.29
N PRO A 67 -0.53 -1.59 -17.24
CA PRO A 67 0.87 -1.29 -16.94
C PRO A 67 1.10 0.11 -16.38
N PHE A 68 0.48 1.13 -16.99
CA PHE A 68 0.61 2.52 -16.54
C PHE A 68 0.15 2.74 -15.09
N VAL A 69 -1.02 2.20 -14.73
CA VAL A 69 -1.55 2.27 -13.36
C VAL A 69 -0.64 1.52 -12.40
N SER A 70 -0.18 0.33 -12.79
CA SER A 70 0.73 -0.49 -11.97
C SER A 70 2.03 0.25 -11.67
N ASP A 71 2.65 0.87 -12.68
CA ASP A 71 3.91 1.59 -12.55
C ASP A 71 3.75 2.83 -11.67
N ILE A 72 2.71 3.65 -11.88
CA ILE A 72 2.48 4.85 -11.06
C ILE A 72 2.22 4.47 -9.61
N THR A 73 1.32 3.52 -9.36
CA THR A 73 1.00 3.10 -7.99
C THR A 73 2.23 2.53 -7.29
N ARG A 74 2.98 1.66 -7.97
CA ARG A 74 4.23 1.09 -7.44
C ARG A 74 5.24 2.19 -7.12
N ASN A 75 5.48 3.13 -8.04
CA ASN A 75 6.48 4.19 -7.85
C ASN A 75 6.12 5.10 -6.66
N VAL A 76 4.84 5.49 -6.52
CA VAL A 76 4.37 6.29 -5.39
C VAL A 76 4.56 5.55 -4.07
N ILE A 77 4.14 4.29 -3.99
CA ILE A 77 4.26 3.49 -2.78
C ILE A 77 5.74 3.25 -2.43
N THR A 78 6.57 2.94 -3.43
CA THR A 78 8.01 2.72 -3.24
C THR A 78 8.67 3.99 -2.72
N ALA A 79 8.40 5.16 -3.33
CA ALA A 79 8.97 6.42 -2.87
C ALA A 79 8.51 6.80 -1.45
N MET A 80 7.24 6.57 -1.13
CA MET A 80 6.69 6.76 0.21
C MET A 80 7.42 5.89 1.24
N VAL A 81 7.58 4.59 0.95
CA VAL A 81 8.21 3.62 1.86
C VAL A 81 9.72 3.85 1.98
N SER A 82 10.41 4.19 0.89
CA SER A 82 11.84 4.57 0.90
C SER A 82 12.15 5.77 1.79
N SER A 83 11.15 6.62 2.06
CA SER A 83 11.32 7.79 2.93
C SER A 83 11.20 7.45 4.42
N LEU A 84 10.82 6.21 4.77
CA LEU A 84 10.65 5.81 6.16
C LEU A 84 11.99 5.47 6.82
N LYS A 85 12.11 5.84 8.09
CA LYS A 85 13.30 5.56 8.90
C LYS A 85 13.56 4.05 8.92
N GLY A 86 14.79 3.65 8.64
CA GLY A 86 15.21 2.25 8.63
C GLY A 86 15.03 1.53 7.29
N VAL A 87 14.40 2.18 6.30
CA VAL A 87 14.31 1.67 4.93
C VAL A 87 15.48 2.20 4.10
N ARG A 88 16.15 1.32 3.34
CA ARG A 88 17.22 1.69 2.40
C ARG A 88 16.87 1.30 0.97
N GLU A 89 16.56 0.03 0.75
CA GLU A 89 16.27 -0.54 -0.56
C GLU A 89 15.04 -1.44 -0.44
N PRO A 90 13.83 -0.91 -0.68
CA PRO A 90 12.60 -1.67 -0.49
C PRO A 90 12.31 -2.58 -1.69
N ASN A 91 13.04 -3.70 -1.80
CA ASN A 91 12.88 -4.69 -2.88
C ASN A 91 11.56 -5.46 -2.78
N ARG A 92 11.06 -5.63 -1.55
CA ARG A 92 9.76 -6.24 -1.25
C ARG A 92 9.01 -5.35 -0.27
N ILE A 93 7.77 -5.01 -0.59
CA ILE A 93 6.89 -4.18 0.27
C ILE A 93 5.57 -4.92 0.41
N ASN A 94 5.11 -5.14 1.64
CA ASN A 94 3.72 -5.54 1.89
C ASN A 94 3.04 -4.52 2.80
N ILE A 95 1.93 -3.97 2.33
CA ILE A 95 1.05 -3.09 3.10
C ILE A 95 -0.28 -3.82 3.30
N SER A 96 -0.72 -3.91 4.55
CA SER A 96 -2.05 -4.41 4.91
C SER A 96 -2.81 -3.34 5.66
N ILE A 97 -4.03 -3.03 5.21
CA ILE A 97 -4.95 -2.07 5.86
C ILE A 97 -6.24 -2.80 6.21
N ARG A 98 -6.72 -2.61 7.45
CA ARG A 98 -7.99 -3.15 7.95
C ARG A 98 -8.80 -2.06 8.63
N ARG A 99 -10.12 -2.04 8.43
CA ARG A 99 -11.06 -1.05 8.98
C ARG A 99 -12.19 -1.69 9.76
#